data_AF-A0A933YFB7-F1
#
_entry.id   AF-A0A933YFB7-F1
#
_cell.length_a   1.000
_cell.length_b   1.000
_cell.length_c   1.000
_cell.angle_alpha   90.00
_cell.angle_beta   90.00
_cell.angle_gamma   90.00
#
_symmetry.space_group_name_H-M   'P 1'
#
loop_
_entity.id
_entity.type
_entity.pdbx_description
1 polymer ?
#
loop_
_entity_poly.entity_id
_entity_poly.type
_entity_poly.pdbx_seq_one_letter_code
_entity_poly.pdbx_strand_id
1 'polypeptide(L)'
;MRRKIRKLIRKISKRFAFSKREKFALIIAILTIGLLAVQLATPSFRYPLTAGLVGLTYILSVWGLREDLRGVEWLTLFILPTMYAAAVPLFYFLLPVRWLTRLPTAILFALGMYAILLVENIYNVAAIRTIQLLRAAHSVGLLLTLLTTFLIFAIIFSLHLPFYWNLLLVFVVSFPLSLQSLWAMKLEAKINKEIFLYTLVISLVLAQLAFVFSFWPIQTIIEALFLTTVFYSLVGMVQQQLVERLFRQTMIEFIAVSAIVFILVLLTTRWGG
;
A
#
# COMPACT_ATOMS: atom_id res chain seq x y z
N MET A 1 -15.53 14.48 48.52
CA MET A 1 -15.69 13.18 47.82
C MET A 1 -15.36 13.23 46.31
N ARG A 2 -15.88 14.21 45.53
CA ARG A 2 -15.65 14.35 44.06
C ARG A 2 -14.17 14.49 43.61
N ARG A 3 -13.28 15.06 44.44
CA ARG A 3 -11.84 15.22 44.12
C ARG A 3 -11.04 13.90 44.15
N LYS A 4 -11.38 12.97 45.05
CA LYS A 4 -10.71 11.65 45.12
C LYS A 4 -11.11 10.77 43.94
N ILE A 5 -12.37 10.81 43.52
CA ILE A 5 -12.89 10.09 42.34
C ILE A 5 -12.21 10.61 41.06
N ARG A 6 -12.10 11.94 40.87
CA ARG A 6 -11.34 12.51 39.73
C ARG A 6 -9.86 12.10 39.74
N LYS A 7 -9.20 12.04 40.90
CA LYS A 7 -7.80 11.57 41.00
C LYS A 7 -7.69 10.07 40.70
N LEU A 8 -8.65 9.25 41.13
CA LEU A 8 -8.70 7.81 40.84
C LEU A 8 -8.93 7.56 39.34
N ILE A 9 -9.91 8.24 38.73
CA ILE A 9 -10.18 8.18 37.29
C ILE A 9 -8.96 8.63 36.48
N ARG A 10 -8.28 9.71 36.90
CA ARG A 10 -7.06 10.20 36.23
C ARG A 10 -5.89 9.22 36.38
N LYS A 11 -5.78 8.54 37.53
CA LYS A 11 -4.75 7.51 37.80
C LYS A 11 -5.03 6.19 37.05
N ILE A 12 -6.31 5.82 36.88
CA ILE A 12 -6.76 4.69 36.06
C ILE A 12 -6.56 5.01 34.57
N SER A 13 -6.88 6.23 34.12
CA SER A 13 -6.64 6.66 32.73
C SER A 13 -5.14 6.70 32.37
N LYS A 14 -4.26 7.02 33.33
CA LYS A 14 -2.81 6.92 33.15
C LYS A 14 -2.28 5.48 33.18
N ARG A 15 -3.00 4.54 33.82
CA ARG A 15 -2.67 3.10 33.81
C ARG A 15 -3.14 2.37 32.56
N PHE A 16 -4.18 2.88 31.89
CA PHE A 16 -4.70 2.39 30.61
C PHE A 16 -4.27 3.25 29.40
N ALA A 17 -3.26 4.10 29.57
CA ALA A 17 -2.65 4.79 28.45
C ALA A 17 -1.69 3.82 27.76
N PHE A 18 -2.22 3.00 26.84
CA PHE A 18 -1.41 2.12 26.00
C PHE A 18 -0.29 2.93 25.35
N SER A 19 0.94 2.42 25.42
CA SER A 19 2.05 3.00 24.65
C SER A 19 1.75 2.88 23.16
N LYS A 20 2.27 3.79 22.30
CA LYS A 20 2.03 3.71 20.83
C LYS A 20 2.39 2.33 20.27
N ARG A 21 3.43 1.68 20.83
CA ARG A 21 3.85 0.32 20.44
C ARG A 21 2.84 -0.76 20.85
N GLU A 22 2.27 -0.66 22.04
CA GLU A 22 1.20 -1.57 22.49
C GLU A 22 -0.07 -1.40 21.67
N LYS A 23 -0.44 -0.15 21.31
CA LYS A 23 -1.57 0.12 20.41
C LYS A 23 -1.37 -0.57 19.07
N PHE A 24 -0.19 -0.45 18.46
CA PHE A 24 0.10 -1.10 17.18
C PHE A 24 0.06 -2.61 17.29
N ALA A 25 0.68 -3.19 18.33
CA ALA A 25 0.62 -4.63 18.58
C ALA A 25 -0.82 -5.13 18.70
N LEU A 26 -1.68 -4.40 19.42
CA LEU A 26 -3.10 -4.74 19.53
C LEU A 26 -3.83 -4.65 18.17
N ILE A 27 -3.59 -3.58 17.40
CA ILE A 27 -4.18 -3.42 16.07
C ILE A 27 -3.80 -4.61 15.18
N ILE A 28 -2.53 -5.00 15.17
CA ILE A 28 -2.04 -6.10 14.34
C ILE A 28 -2.60 -7.43 14.79
N ALA A 29 -2.68 -7.68 16.10
CA ALA A 29 -3.32 -8.88 16.62
C ALA A 29 -4.77 -8.98 16.13
N ILE A 30 -5.54 -7.91 16.26
CA ILE A 30 -6.94 -7.85 15.81
C ILE A 30 -7.03 -8.05 14.29
N LEU A 31 -6.23 -7.34 13.49
CA LEU A 31 -6.26 -7.43 12.03
C LEU A 31 -5.79 -8.80 11.52
N THR A 32 -4.81 -9.41 12.18
CA THR A 32 -4.32 -10.75 11.82
C THR A 32 -5.38 -11.81 12.15
N ILE A 33 -6.06 -11.70 13.29
CA ILE A 33 -7.21 -12.57 13.62
C ILE A 33 -8.33 -12.36 12.60
N GLY A 34 -8.60 -11.11 12.21
CA GLY A 34 -9.55 -10.78 11.15
C GLY A 34 -9.20 -11.41 9.81
N LEU A 35 -7.92 -11.37 9.41
CA LEU A 35 -7.43 -12.07 8.21
C LEU A 35 -7.63 -13.58 8.32
N LEU A 36 -7.29 -14.20 9.46
CA LEU A 36 -7.50 -15.63 9.66
C LEU A 36 -8.98 -16.00 9.57
N ALA A 37 -9.88 -15.15 10.09
CA ALA A 37 -11.32 -15.34 9.94
C ALA A 37 -11.74 -15.30 8.46
N VAL A 38 -11.21 -14.36 7.65
CA VAL A 38 -11.43 -14.32 6.20
C VAL A 38 -10.92 -15.59 5.52
N GLN A 39 -9.74 -16.10 5.90
CA GLN A 39 -9.14 -17.30 5.29
C GLN A 39 -9.91 -18.59 5.62
N LEU A 40 -10.54 -18.65 6.79
CA LEU A 40 -11.35 -19.79 7.27
C LEU A 40 -12.81 -19.70 6.82
N ALA A 41 -13.27 -18.54 6.38
CA ALA A 41 -14.64 -18.33 5.93
C ALA A 41 -15.00 -19.14 4.68
N THR A 42 -16.28 -19.49 4.59
CA THR A 42 -16.86 -20.11 3.38
C THR A 42 -16.81 -19.12 2.20
N PRO A 43 -16.76 -19.61 0.95
CA PRO A 43 -16.55 -18.77 -0.23
C PRO A 43 -17.52 -17.58 -0.35
N SER A 44 -18.79 -17.74 0.07
CA SER A 44 -19.80 -16.68 0.02
C SER A 44 -19.50 -15.49 0.93
N PHE A 45 -18.87 -15.73 2.09
CA PHE A 45 -18.57 -14.68 3.07
C PHE A 45 -17.19 -14.04 2.88
N ARG A 46 -16.34 -14.57 1.99
CA ARG A 46 -14.96 -14.08 1.80
C ARG A 46 -14.87 -12.61 1.38
N TYR A 47 -15.63 -12.19 0.37
CA TYR A 47 -15.60 -10.81 -0.11
C TYR A 47 -16.21 -9.82 0.92
N PRO A 48 -17.39 -10.09 1.52
CA PRO A 48 -17.92 -9.22 2.58
C PRO A 48 -17.00 -9.11 3.80
N LEU A 49 -16.39 -10.22 4.25
CA LEU A 49 -15.44 -10.18 5.38
C LEU A 49 -14.16 -9.44 5.03
N THR A 50 -13.69 -9.54 3.78
CA THR A 50 -12.55 -8.75 3.30
C THR A 50 -12.88 -7.25 3.33
N ALA A 51 -14.07 -6.85 2.85
CA ALA A 51 -14.52 -5.47 2.94
C ALA A 51 -14.62 -4.99 4.41
N GLY A 52 -15.14 -5.85 5.29
CA GLY A 52 -15.17 -5.61 6.74
C GLY A 52 -13.77 -5.44 7.33
N LEU A 53 -12.79 -6.25 6.92
CA LEU A 53 -11.39 -6.15 7.36
C LEU A 53 -10.73 -4.86 6.88
N VAL A 54 -11.01 -4.41 5.66
CA VAL A 54 -10.54 -3.12 5.13
C VAL A 54 -11.13 -1.96 5.94
N GLY A 55 -12.44 -1.97 6.19
CA GLY A 55 -13.10 -0.96 7.02
C GLY A 55 -12.57 -0.94 8.45
N LEU A 56 -12.35 -2.12 9.04
CA LEU A 56 -11.75 -2.26 10.38
C LEU A 56 -10.31 -1.74 10.39
N THR A 57 -9.53 -2.02 9.35
CA THR A 57 -8.17 -1.49 9.19
C THR A 57 -8.16 0.02 9.17
N TYR A 58 -9.09 0.66 8.45
CA TYR A 58 -9.21 2.11 8.45
C TYR A 58 -9.49 2.66 9.85
N ILE A 59 -10.50 2.12 10.54
CA ILE A 59 -10.91 2.57 11.88
C ILE A 59 -9.77 2.38 12.90
N LEU A 60 -9.10 1.23 12.88
CA LEU A 60 -8.02 0.92 13.80
C LEU A 60 -6.77 1.75 13.50
N SER A 61 -6.45 2.00 12.22
CA SER A 61 -5.33 2.87 11.84
C SER A 61 -5.58 4.31 12.28
N VAL A 62 -6.80 4.81 12.11
CA VAL A 62 -7.22 6.12 12.64
C VAL A 62 -7.03 6.17 14.15
N TRP A 63 -7.51 5.16 14.88
CA TRP A 63 -7.34 5.09 16.33
C TRP A 63 -5.86 5.06 16.76
N GLY A 64 -5.02 4.33 16.03
CA GLY A 64 -3.58 4.20 16.28
C GLY A 64 -2.80 5.49 16.02
N LEU A 65 -3.19 6.27 15.00
CA LEU A 65 -2.46 7.45 14.52
C LEU A 65 -3.05 8.80 14.96
N ARG A 66 -4.21 8.81 15.63
CA ARG A 66 -5.02 10.01 15.93
C ARG A 66 -4.30 11.17 16.61
N GLU A 67 -3.26 10.90 17.38
CA GLU A 67 -2.66 11.89 18.31
C GLU A 67 -2.06 13.12 17.60
N ASP A 68 -1.64 12.99 16.33
CA ASP A 68 -0.88 14.03 15.64
C ASP A 68 -1.48 14.47 14.27
N LEU A 69 -2.61 13.87 13.84
CA LEU A 69 -3.16 14.04 12.48
C LEU A 69 -3.73 15.44 12.19
N ARG A 70 -3.38 16.04 11.04
CA ARG A 70 -3.90 17.31 10.54
C ARG A 70 -4.23 17.29 9.04
N GLY A 71 -5.40 17.83 8.68
CA GLY A 71 -5.75 18.14 7.29
C GLY A 71 -5.73 16.93 6.36
N VAL A 72 -4.89 16.97 5.32
CA VAL A 72 -4.85 15.97 4.24
C VAL A 72 -4.20 14.65 4.66
N GLU A 73 -3.49 14.63 5.79
CA GLU A 73 -2.95 13.41 6.41
C GLU A 73 -4.03 12.36 6.68
N TRP A 74 -5.27 12.81 6.93
CA TRP A 74 -6.44 11.95 7.10
C TRP A 74 -6.84 11.17 5.86
N LEU A 75 -6.37 11.57 4.69
CA LEU A 75 -6.60 10.82 3.47
C LEU A 75 -5.34 10.02 3.13
N THR A 76 -4.19 10.70 3.09
CA THR A 76 -2.96 10.13 2.54
C THR A 76 -2.39 8.99 3.38
N LEU A 77 -2.35 9.13 4.72
CA LEU A 77 -1.72 8.14 5.59
C LEU A 77 -2.50 6.81 5.71
N PHE A 78 -3.77 6.78 5.32
CA PHE A 78 -4.59 5.57 5.42
C PHE A 78 -4.75 4.82 4.10
N ILE A 79 -4.31 5.38 2.98
CA ILE A 79 -4.34 4.72 1.68
C ILE A 79 -3.56 3.40 1.74
N LEU A 80 -2.28 3.44 2.11
CA LEU A 80 -1.44 2.26 2.10
C LEU A 80 -1.91 1.16 3.08
N PRO A 81 -2.23 1.46 4.36
CA PRO A 81 -2.81 0.46 5.27
C PRO A 81 -4.05 -0.24 4.73
N THR A 82 -4.99 0.52 4.17
CA THR A 82 -6.27 -0.03 3.69
C THR A 82 -6.10 -0.81 2.39
N MET A 83 -5.28 -0.32 1.45
CA MET A 83 -4.98 -1.02 0.21
C MET A 83 -4.21 -2.33 0.48
N TYR A 84 -3.28 -2.33 1.43
CA TYR A 84 -2.58 -3.56 1.83
C TYR A 84 -3.53 -4.58 2.49
N ALA A 85 -4.43 -4.10 3.35
CA ALA A 85 -5.48 -4.93 3.96
C ALA A 85 -6.50 -5.48 2.97
N ALA A 86 -6.69 -4.84 1.81
CA ALA A 86 -7.45 -5.41 0.70
C ALA A 86 -6.61 -6.40 -0.11
N ALA A 87 -5.38 -6.03 -0.44
CA ALA A 87 -4.52 -6.76 -1.36
C ALA A 87 -4.17 -8.17 -0.85
N VAL A 88 -3.76 -8.31 0.41
CA VAL A 88 -3.30 -9.59 0.95
C VAL A 88 -4.39 -10.67 0.99
N PRO A 89 -5.58 -10.44 1.59
CA PRO A 89 -6.64 -11.45 1.58
C PRO A 89 -7.17 -11.77 0.17
N LEU A 90 -7.31 -10.77 -0.70
CA LEU A 90 -7.75 -11.00 -2.08
C LEU A 90 -6.73 -11.82 -2.87
N PHE A 91 -5.45 -11.54 -2.71
CA PHE A 91 -4.39 -12.31 -3.37
C PHE A 91 -4.32 -13.74 -2.81
N TYR A 92 -4.56 -13.93 -1.51
CA TYR A 92 -4.64 -15.26 -0.91
C TYR A 92 -5.73 -16.13 -1.56
N PHE A 93 -6.82 -15.56 -2.08
CA PHE A 93 -7.84 -16.34 -2.79
C PHE A 93 -7.33 -16.95 -4.11
N LEU A 94 -6.25 -16.43 -4.67
CA LEU A 94 -5.58 -16.99 -5.85
C LEU A 94 -4.66 -18.17 -5.51
N LEU A 95 -4.32 -18.33 -4.23
CA LEU A 95 -3.42 -19.39 -3.76
C LEU A 95 -4.20 -20.67 -3.43
N PRO A 96 -3.57 -21.85 -3.58
CA PRO A 96 -4.18 -23.11 -3.16
C PRO A 96 -4.45 -23.08 -1.64
N VAL A 97 -5.69 -23.38 -1.26
CA VAL A 97 -6.17 -23.31 0.13
C VAL A 97 -5.56 -24.44 0.95
N ARG A 98 -4.44 -24.17 1.63
CA ARG A 98 -3.74 -25.12 2.51
C ARG A 98 -3.28 -24.41 3.77
N TRP A 99 -3.13 -25.13 4.87
CA TRP A 99 -2.55 -24.53 6.09
C TRP A 99 -1.14 -23.97 5.86
N LEU A 100 -0.38 -24.61 4.96
CA LEU A 100 0.94 -24.15 4.54
C LEU A 100 0.93 -22.80 3.81
N THR A 101 -0.19 -22.38 3.17
CA THR A 101 -0.31 -21.05 2.57
C THR A 101 -0.95 -20.05 3.53
N ARG A 102 -1.86 -20.50 4.42
CA ARG A 102 -2.52 -19.67 5.43
C ARG A 102 -1.54 -19.02 6.40
N LEU A 103 -0.73 -19.84 7.09
CA LEU A 103 0.12 -19.36 8.17
C LEU A 103 1.21 -18.39 7.69
N PRO A 104 1.96 -18.67 6.61
CA PRO A 104 2.92 -17.70 6.08
C PRO A 104 2.26 -16.42 5.59
N THR A 105 1.08 -16.49 4.96
CA THR A 105 0.34 -15.29 4.55
C THR A 105 -0.06 -14.44 5.76
N ALA A 106 -0.53 -15.06 6.85
CA ALA A 106 -0.87 -14.35 8.08
C ALA A 106 0.35 -13.70 8.75
N ILE A 107 1.49 -14.39 8.77
CA ILE A 107 2.76 -13.84 9.28
C ILE A 107 3.23 -12.65 8.44
N LEU A 108 3.25 -12.81 7.11
CA LEU A 108 3.63 -11.74 6.19
C LEU A 108 2.69 -10.54 6.31
N PHE A 109 1.39 -10.78 6.44
CA PHE A 109 0.41 -9.74 6.71
C PHE A 109 0.69 -8.98 7.99
N ALA A 110 0.92 -9.69 9.10
CA ALA A 110 1.19 -9.07 10.39
C ALA A 110 2.46 -8.21 10.36
N LEU A 111 3.54 -8.72 9.74
CA LEU A 111 4.81 -8.01 9.58
C LEU A 111 4.68 -6.79 8.67
N GLY A 112 4.03 -6.96 7.51
CA GLY A 112 3.79 -5.87 6.57
C GLY A 112 2.93 -4.79 7.18
N MET A 113 1.82 -5.16 7.83
CA MET A 113 0.92 -4.22 8.49
C MET A 113 1.63 -3.47 9.63
N TYR A 114 2.47 -4.14 10.43
CA TYR A 114 3.29 -3.46 11.44
C TYR A 114 4.23 -2.43 10.83
N ALA A 115 4.94 -2.81 9.77
CA ALA A 115 5.85 -1.93 9.07
C ALA A 115 5.12 -0.72 8.47
N ILE A 116 3.94 -0.93 7.88
CA ILE A 116 3.08 0.14 7.37
C ILE A 116 2.70 1.10 8.50
N LEU A 117 2.13 0.60 9.60
CA LEU A 117 1.71 1.47 10.72
C LEU A 117 2.88 2.26 11.31
N LEU A 118 4.07 1.66 11.36
CA LEU A 118 5.29 2.33 11.81
C LEU A 118 5.71 3.44 10.85
N VAL A 119 5.72 3.17 9.54
CA VAL A 119 6.04 4.15 8.49
C VAL A 119 5.06 5.31 8.52
N GLU A 120 3.76 5.04 8.55
CA GLU A 120 2.71 6.08 8.58
C GLU A 120 2.80 6.93 9.86
N ASN A 121 3.17 6.32 11.00
CA ASN A 121 3.45 7.09 12.22
C ASN A 121 4.71 7.95 12.08
N ILE A 122 5.76 7.48 11.40
CA ILE A 122 6.95 8.30 11.16
C ILE A 122 6.59 9.49 10.27
N TYR A 123 5.79 9.30 9.22
CA TYR A 123 5.31 10.39 8.36
C TYR A 123 4.46 11.41 9.14
N ASN A 124 3.51 10.93 9.95
CA ASN A 124 2.68 11.77 10.80
C ASN A 124 3.54 12.65 11.75
N VAL A 125 4.53 12.06 12.41
CA VAL A 125 5.42 12.83 13.31
C VAL A 125 6.38 13.72 12.49
N ALA A 126 6.80 13.29 11.30
CA ALA A 126 7.74 14.02 10.45
C ALA A 126 7.11 15.26 9.79
N ALA A 127 5.80 15.28 9.59
CA ALA A 127 5.05 16.43 9.08
C ALA A 127 5.16 17.66 10.01
N ILE A 128 5.37 17.44 11.31
CA ILE A 128 5.49 18.50 12.32
C ILE A 128 6.96 18.88 12.56
N ARG A 129 7.88 17.90 12.49
CA ARG A 129 9.30 18.08 12.82
C ARG A 129 10.18 17.14 12.01
N THR A 130 11.37 17.57 11.63
CA THR A 130 12.33 16.70 10.94
C THR A 130 12.84 15.58 11.86
N ILE A 131 12.85 14.33 11.39
CA ILE A 131 13.33 13.15 12.15
C ILE A 131 14.29 12.34 11.27
N GLN A 132 15.38 11.85 11.86
CA GLN A 132 16.38 11.04 11.14
C GLN A 132 15.80 9.75 10.52
N LEU A 133 14.80 9.16 11.18
CA LEU A 133 14.13 7.93 10.73
C LEU A 133 13.30 8.12 9.45
N LEU A 134 13.05 9.37 9.02
CA LEU A 134 12.25 9.66 7.82
C LEU A 134 12.85 9.04 6.55
N ARG A 135 14.18 9.05 6.41
CA ARG A 135 14.85 8.45 5.25
C ARG A 135 14.60 6.93 5.18
N ALA A 136 14.68 6.25 6.32
CA ALA A 136 14.38 4.82 6.39
C ALA A 136 12.89 4.55 6.11
N ALA A 137 12.00 5.42 6.60
CA ALA A 137 10.57 5.33 6.34
C ALA A 137 10.24 5.46 4.85
N HIS A 138 10.90 6.34 4.09
CA HIS A 138 10.71 6.42 2.64
C HIS A 138 11.06 5.12 1.92
N SER A 139 12.21 4.52 2.23
CA SER A 139 12.62 3.26 1.61
C SER A 139 11.66 2.11 1.93
N VAL A 140 11.29 1.96 3.21
CA VAL A 140 10.36 0.90 3.66
C VAL A 140 8.95 1.15 3.12
N GLY A 141 8.49 2.40 3.12
CA GLY A 141 7.20 2.79 2.57
C GLY A 141 7.07 2.53 1.07
N LEU A 142 8.12 2.86 0.29
CA LEU A 142 8.16 2.52 -1.13
C LEU A 142 8.11 1.00 -1.33
N LEU A 143 8.92 0.23 -0.59
CA LEU A 143 8.92 -1.23 -0.67
C LEU A 143 7.52 -1.82 -0.41
N LEU A 144 6.82 -1.36 0.63
CA LEU A 144 5.48 -1.83 0.97
C LEU A 144 4.43 -1.37 -0.06
N THR A 145 4.61 -0.19 -0.65
CA THR A 145 3.78 0.30 -1.76
C THR A 145 3.96 -0.57 -3.00
N LEU A 146 5.19 -0.95 -3.35
CA LEU A 146 5.47 -1.85 -4.48
C LEU A 146 4.89 -3.24 -4.26
N LEU A 147 5.05 -3.80 -3.05
CA LEU A 147 4.43 -5.07 -2.69
C LEU A 147 2.90 -5.00 -2.84
N THR A 148 2.27 -3.94 -2.31
CA THR A 148 0.82 -3.74 -2.41
C THR A 148 0.37 -3.59 -3.86
N THR A 149 1.10 -2.80 -4.65
CA THR A 149 0.85 -2.58 -6.08
C THR A 149 0.91 -3.89 -6.86
N PHE A 150 1.96 -4.68 -6.64
CA PHE A 150 2.12 -5.99 -7.26
C PHE A 150 0.96 -6.93 -6.94
N LEU A 151 0.59 -7.05 -5.67
CA LEU A 151 -0.52 -7.91 -5.25
C LEU A 151 -1.83 -7.48 -5.90
N ILE A 152 -2.13 -6.18 -5.95
CA ILE A 152 -3.38 -5.68 -6.56
C ILE A 152 -3.37 -5.87 -8.08
N PHE A 153 -2.27 -5.57 -8.77
CA PHE A 153 -2.18 -5.83 -10.22
C PHE A 153 -2.31 -7.32 -10.54
N ALA A 154 -1.69 -8.19 -9.75
CA ALA A 154 -1.86 -9.63 -9.91
C ALA A 154 -3.33 -10.05 -9.73
N ILE A 155 -4.05 -9.46 -8.77
CA ILE A 155 -5.50 -9.68 -8.63
C ILE A 155 -6.25 -9.19 -9.87
N ILE A 156 -6.06 -7.95 -10.30
CA ILE A 156 -6.77 -7.37 -11.45
C ILE A 156 -6.61 -8.25 -12.69
N PHE A 157 -5.38 -8.61 -13.06
CA PHE A 157 -5.13 -9.42 -14.25
C PHE A 157 -5.60 -10.87 -14.10
N SER A 158 -5.60 -11.43 -12.88
CA SER A 158 -6.15 -12.77 -12.62
C SER A 158 -7.66 -12.88 -12.86
N LEU A 159 -8.40 -11.76 -12.83
CA LEU A 159 -9.83 -11.72 -13.08
C LEU A 159 -10.17 -11.85 -14.57
N HIS A 160 -9.17 -11.78 -15.48
CA HIS A 160 -9.36 -11.87 -16.93
C HIS A 160 -10.46 -10.93 -17.45
N LEU A 161 -10.52 -9.72 -16.89
CA LEU A 161 -11.50 -8.70 -17.27
C LEU A 161 -11.19 -8.14 -18.66
N PRO A 162 -12.20 -7.60 -19.37
CA PRO A 162 -11.97 -6.93 -20.64
C PRO A 162 -11.14 -5.65 -20.46
N PHE A 163 -10.49 -5.23 -21.55
CA PHE A 163 -9.49 -4.15 -21.56
C PHE A 163 -9.94 -2.84 -20.87
N TYR A 164 -11.23 -2.48 -20.96
CA TYR A 164 -11.75 -1.25 -20.38
C TYR A 164 -11.85 -1.30 -18.85
N TRP A 165 -12.12 -2.48 -18.28
CA TRP A 165 -12.07 -2.69 -16.82
C TRP A 165 -10.63 -2.73 -16.33
N ASN A 166 -9.70 -3.35 -17.06
CA ASN A 166 -8.28 -3.33 -16.70
C ASN A 166 -7.73 -1.89 -16.68
N LEU A 167 -8.02 -1.11 -17.72
CA LEU A 167 -7.67 0.32 -17.78
C LEU A 167 -8.20 1.07 -16.56
N LEU A 168 -9.50 0.93 -16.26
CA LEU A 168 -10.14 1.66 -15.17
C LEU A 168 -9.60 1.24 -13.79
N LEU A 169 -9.48 -0.06 -13.53
CA LEU A 169 -9.03 -0.57 -12.23
C LEU A 169 -7.57 -0.24 -11.97
N VAL A 170 -6.69 -0.37 -12.98
CA VAL A 170 -5.29 0.02 -12.85
C VAL A 170 -5.16 1.51 -12.57
N PHE A 171 -5.94 2.36 -13.25
CA PHE A 171 -5.99 3.80 -12.94
C PHE A 171 -6.44 4.05 -11.49
N VAL A 172 -7.59 3.49 -11.09
CA VAL A 172 -8.20 3.71 -9.76
C VAL A 172 -7.30 3.24 -8.62
N VAL A 173 -6.49 2.20 -8.81
CA VAL A 173 -5.57 1.68 -7.79
C VAL A 173 -4.24 2.43 -7.79
N SER A 174 -3.67 2.67 -8.97
CA SER A 174 -2.34 3.32 -9.07
C SER A 174 -2.39 4.80 -8.66
N PHE A 175 -3.52 5.47 -8.87
CA PHE A 175 -3.70 6.87 -8.47
C PHE A 175 -3.52 7.10 -6.96
N PRO A 176 -4.28 6.47 -6.04
CA PRO A 176 -4.10 6.70 -4.60
C PRO A 176 -2.73 6.22 -4.11
N LEU A 177 -2.20 5.10 -4.61
CA LEU A 177 -0.88 4.59 -4.20
C LEU A 177 0.26 5.54 -4.60
N SER A 178 0.24 6.06 -5.83
CA SER A 178 1.23 7.07 -6.26
C SER A 178 1.03 8.39 -5.52
N LEU A 179 -0.21 8.81 -5.25
CA LEU A 179 -0.48 10.01 -4.48
C LEU A 179 0.11 9.95 -3.07
N GLN A 180 -0.14 8.86 -2.34
CA GLN A 180 0.43 8.65 -1.01
C GLN A 180 1.96 8.62 -1.05
N SER A 181 2.53 7.90 -2.03
CA SER A 181 3.98 7.72 -2.14
C SER A 181 4.73 9.01 -2.50
N LEU A 182 4.14 9.86 -3.34
CA LEU A 182 4.72 11.16 -3.72
C LEU A 182 4.50 12.22 -2.65
N TRP A 183 3.31 12.27 -2.06
CA TRP A 183 3.00 13.21 -0.97
C TRP A 183 3.92 12.98 0.24
N ALA A 184 4.23 11.72 0.54
CA ALA A 184 5.14 11.35 1.63
C ALA A 184 6.53 12.01 1.50
N MET A 185 6.99 12.39 0.30
CA MET A 185 8.32 12.99 0.12
C MET A 185 8.44 14.42 0.66
N LYS A 186 7.36 15.20 0.60
CA LYS A 186 7.35 16.61 1.06
C LYS A 186 6.57 16.80 2.37
N LEU A 187 5.62 15.91 2.69
CA LEU A 187 4.77 15.97 3.91
C LEU A 187 4.09 17.33 4.12
N GLU A 188 3.64 17.95 3.02
CA GLU A 188 2.97 19.25 3.05
C GLU A 188 1.52 19.14 3.56
N ALA A 189 1.04 20.18 4.25
CA ALA A 189 -0.32 20.22 4.79
C ALA A 189 -1.44 20.20 3.72
N LYS A 190 -1.09 20.45 2.45
CA LYS A 190 -1.98 20.40 1.29
C LYS A 190 -1.33 19.62 0.17
N ILE A 191 -2.13 19.00 -0.70
CA ILE A 191 -1.61 18.38 -1.92
C ILE A 191 -1.26 19.50 -2.91
N ASN A 192 0.03 19.62 -3.22
CA ASN A 192 0.51 20.54 -4.23
C ASN A 192 0.00 20.13 -5.62
N LYS A 193 -0.27 21.11 -6.49
CA LYS A 193 -0.65 20.89 -7.90
C LYS A 193 0.38 20.03 -8.63
N GLU A 194 1.66 20.24 -8.34
CA GLU A 194 2.75 19.46 -8.92
C GLU A 194 2.62 17.96 -8.57
N ILE A 195 2.43 17.62 -7.29
CA ILE A 195 2.25 16.24 -6.82
C ILE A 195 1.02 15.62 -7.48
N PHE A 196 -0.10 16.36 -7.54
CA PHE A 196 -1.32 15.87 -8.18
C PHE A 196 -1.13 15.58 -9.67
N LEU A 197 -0.44 16.45 -10.40
CA LEU A 197 -0.16 16.25 -11.83
C LEU A 197 0.74 15.04 -12.05
N TYR A 198 1.81 14.86 -11.26
CA TYR A 198 2.64 13.67 -11.38
C TYR A 198 1.86 12.39 -11.08
N THR A 199 1.06 12.36 -10.01
CA THR A 199 0.16 11.24 -9.70
C THR A 199 -0.76 10.90 -10.87
N LEU A 200 -1.38 11.92 -11.47
CA LEU A 200 -2.29 11.75 -12.61
C LEU A 200 -1.56 11.17 -13.83
N VAL A 201 -0.38 11.69 -14.16
CA VAL A 201 0.42 11.20 -15.28
C VAL A 201 0.87 9.75 -15.05
N ILE A 202 1.39 9.43 -13.86
CA ILE A 202 1.84 8.07 -13.53
C ILE A 202 0.69 7.07 -13.65
N SER A 203 -0.46 7.38 -13.06
CA SER A 203 -1.63 6.49 -13.10
C SER A 203 -2.20 6.32 -14.51
N LEU A 204 -2.21 7.39 -15.32
CA LEU A 204 -2.63 7.32 -16.73
C LEU A 204 -1.68 6.46 -17.56
N VAL A 205 -0.36 6.63 -17.40
CA VAL A 205 0.65 5.82 -18.12
C VAL A 205 0.47 4.33 -17.79
N LEU A 206 0.29 3.99 -16.51
CA LEU A 206 0.07 2.60 -16.10
C LEU A 206 -1.25 2.03 -16.64
N ALA A 207 -2.32 2.82 -16.63
CA ALA A 207 -3.61 2.41 -17.19
C ALA A 207 -3.55 2.20 -18.70
N GLN A 208 -2.82 3.04 -19.43
CA GLN A 208 -2.58 2.89 -20.86
C GLN A 208 -1.74 1.65 -21.18
N LEU A 209 -0.71 1.36 -20.37
CA LEU A 209 0.06 0.13 -20.52
C LEU A 209 -0.82 -1.11 -20.26
N ALA A 210 -1.64 -1.10 -19.22
CA ALA A 210 -2.61 -2.19 -18.96
C ALA A 210 -3.58 -2.39 -20.14
N PHE A 211 -4.03 -1.31 -20.77
CA PHE A 211 -4.86 -1.37 -21.96
C PHE A 211 -4.12 -2.04 -23.13
N VAL A 212 -2.87 -1.67 -23.39
CA VAL A 212 -2.06 -2.27 -24.47
C VAL A 212 -1.81 -3.75 -24.20
N PHE A 213 -1.43 -4.11 -22.97
CA PHE A 213 -1.15 -5.51 -22.62
C PHE A 213 -2.40 -6.39 -22.54
N SER A 214 -3.58 -5.82 -22.41
CA SER A 214 -4.83 -6.58 -22.51
C SER A 214 -5.02 -7.25 -23.89
N PHE A 215 -4.29 -6.82 -24.93
CA PHE A 215 -4.28 -7.44 -26.25
C PHE A 215 -3.11 -8.42 -26.46
N TRP A 216 -2.25 -8.59 -25.47
CA TRP A 216 -1.01 -9.36 -25.56
C TRP A 216 -1.14 -10.67 -24.78
N PRO A 217 -0.79 -11.84 -25.36
CA PRO A 217 -0.84 -13.13 -24.65
C PRO A 217 0.30 -13.31 -23.64
N ILE A 218 0.28 -12.52 -22.56
CA ILE A 218 1.27 -12.56 -21.47
C ILE A 218 0.65 -13.27 -20.26
N GLN A 219 1.48 -13.97 -19.49
CA GLN A 219 1.03 -14.53 -18.21
C GLN A 219 0.69 -13.38 -17.24
N THR A 220 -0.46 -13.46 -16.57
CA THR A 220 -0.99 -12.43 -15.67
C THR A 220 0.01 -11.99 -14.59
N ILE A 221 0.82 -12.93 -14.07
CA ILE A 221 1.85 -12.63 -13.06
C ILE A 221 3.03 -11.83 -13.63
N ILE A 222 3.41 -12.09 -14.88
CA ILE A 222 4.48 -11.38 -15.59
C ILE A 222 4.01 -9.96 -15.91
N GLU A 223 2.76 -9.80 -16.34
CA GLU A 223 2.13 -8.50 -16.56
C GLU A 223 2.09 -7.65 -15.27
N ALA A 224 1.67 -8.25 -14.15
CA ALA A 224 1.68 -7.58 -12.85
C ALA A 224 3.08 -7.14 -12.40
N LEU A 225 4.11 -7.98 -12.60
CA LEU A 225 5.50 -7.63 -12.32
C LEU A 225 5.99 -6.50 -13.21
N PHE A 226 5.64 -6.52 -14.50
CA PHE A 226 6.01 -5.47 -15.44
C PHE A 226 5.43 -4.13 -15.03
N LEU A 227 4.11 -4.04 -14.80
CA LEU A 227 3.47 -2.79 -14.38
C LEU A 227 3.97 -2.30 -13.02
N THR A 228 4.29 -3.21 -12.09
CA THR A 228 4.90 -2.82 -10.80
C THR A 228 6.29 -2.23 -11.00
N THR A 229 7.07 -2.76 -11.94
CA THR A 229 8.39 -2.24 -12.28
C THR A 229 8.29 -0.85 -12.91
N VAL A 230 7.32 -0.65 -13.81
CA VAL A 230 7.04 0.68 -14.37
C VAL A 230 6.59 1.65 -13.27
N PHE A 231 5.71 1.21 -12.35
CA PHE A 231 5.30 2.02 -11.20
C PHE A 231 6.53 2.40 -10.35
N TYR A 232 7.42 1.45 -10.04
CA TYR A 232 8.68 1.70 -9.33
C TYR A 232 9.54 2.76 -10.04
N SER A 233 9.76 2.59 -11.35
CA SER A 233 10.58 3.52 -12.12
C SER A 233 9.99 4.92 -12.17
N LEU A 234 8.69 5.04 -12.45
CA LEU A 234 8.02 6.34 -12.54
C LEU A 234 7.93 7.05 -11.19
N VAL A 235 7.44 6.37 -10.16
CA VAL A 235 7.35 6.94 -8.80
C VAL A 235 8.74 7.24 -8.26
N GLY A 236 9.70 6.34 -8.43
CA GLY A 236 11.07 6.54 -7.99
C GLY A 236 11.75 7.75 -8.64
N MET A 237 11.60 7.93 -9.96
CA MET A 237 12.12 9.11 -10.66
C MET A 237 11.49 10.40 -10.13
N VAL A 238 10.16 10.44 -9.95
CA VAL A 238 9.49 11.63 -9.42
C VAL A 238 9.87 11.88 -7.96
N GLN A 239 10.02 10.85 -7.14
CA GLN A 239 10.52 11.01 -5.76
C GLN A 239 11.92 11.63 -5.74
N GLN A 240 12.83 11.21 -6.64
CA GLN A 240 14.14 11.84 -6.76
C GLN A 240 14.06 13.29 -7.26
N GLN A 241 13.14 13.58 -8.18
CA GLN A 241 12.88 14.95 -8.63
C GLN A 241 12.38 15.85 -7.49
N LEU A 242 11.45 15.36 -6.68
CA LEU A 242 10.87 16.12 -5.56
C LEU A 242 11.89 16.43 -4.44
N VAL A 243 12.97 15.65 -4.35
CA VAL A 243 14.09 15.85 -3.40
C VAL A 243 15.28 16.53 -4.09
N GLU A 244 15.12 17.00 -5.33
CA GLU A 244 16.16 17.70 -6.12
C GLU A 244 17.44 16.86 -6.32
N ARG A 245 17.27 15.55 -6.47
CA ARG A 245 18.35 14.56 -6.66
C ARG A 245 18.22 13.77 -7.95
N LEU A 246 17.39 14.23 -8.89
CA LEU A 246 17.27 13.58 -10.18
C LEU A 246 18.46 13.96 -11.08
N PHE A 247 19.46 13.10 -11.09
CA PHE A 247 20.56 13.18 -12.04
C PHE A 247 20.24 12.37 -13.29
N ARG A 248 20.84 12.75 -14.43
CA ARG A 248 20.71 12.00 -15.69
C ARG A 248 21.07 10.52 -15.52
N GLN A 249 22.07 10.22 -14.71
CA GLN A 249 22.48 8.85 -14.39
C GLN A 249 21.37 8.07 -13.69
N THR A 250 20.75 8.65 -12.66
CA THR A 250 19.64 8.03 -11.92
C THR A 250 18.42 7.81 -12.82
N MET A 251 18.13 8.74 -13.72
CA MET A 251 17.06 8.56 -14.72
C MET A 251 17.35 7.38 -15.66
N ILE A 252 18.60 7.25 -16.14
CA ILE A 252 19.01 6.11 -16.96
C ILE A 252 18.88 4.79 -16.20
N GLU A 253 19.26 4.75 -14.91
CA GLU A 253 19.11 3.56 -14.07
C GLU A 253 17.63 3.11 -13.98
N PHE A 254 16.70 4.02 -13.71
CA PHE A 254 15.28 3.69 -13.64
C PHE A 254 14.71 3.22 -14.98
N ILE A 255 15.09 3.87 -16.08
CA ILE A 255 14.66 3.49 -17.44
C ILE A 255 15.25 2.13 -17.82
N ALA A 256 16.53 1.88 -17.50
CA ALA A 256 17.20 0.62 -17.77
C ALA A 256 16.52 -0.54 -17.06
N VAL A 257 16.13 -0.39 -15.79
CA VAL A 257 15.38 -1.43 -15.05
C VAL A 257 14.06 -1.74 -15.75
N SER A 258 13.26 -0.74 -16.12
CA SER A 258 12.01 -0.95 -16.86
C SER A 258 12.24 -1.59 -18.23
N ALA A 259 13.29 -1.18 -18.96
CA ALA A 259 13.63 -1.74 -20.26
C ALA A 259 14.08 -3.21 -20.18
N ILE A 260 14.85 -3.58 -19.17
CA ILE A 260 15.27 -4.97 -18.93
C ILE A 260 14.05 -5.84 -18.66
N VAL A 261 13.14 -5.41 -17.78
CA VAL A 261 11.91 -6.18 -17.48
C VAL A 261 11.00 -6.24 -18.70
N PHE A 262 10.94 -5.18 -19.52
CA PHE A 262 10.22 -5.20 -20.80
C PHE A 262 10.77 -6.28 -21.74
N ILE A 263 12.10 -6.37 -21.90
CA ILE A 263 12.74 -7.40 -22.71
C ILE A 263 12.41 -8.80 -22.19
N LEU A 264 12.45 -9.01 -20.86
CA LEU A 264 12.07 -10.30 -20.27
C LEU A 264 10.61 -10.67 -20.57
N VAL A 265 9.69 -9.70 -20.57
CA VAL A 265 8.29 -9.92 -20.96
C VAL A 265 8.20 -10.36 -22.43
N LEU A 266 8.93 -9.69 -23.33
CA LEU A 266 8.95 -10.07 -24.75
C LEU A 266 9.47 -11.50 -24.96
N LEU A 267 10.54 -11.88 -24.25
CA LEU A 267 11.15 -13.20 -24.36
C LEU A 267 10.29 -14.33 -23.77
N THR A 268 9.49 -14.03 -22.76
CA THR A 268 8.62 -15.01 -22.08
C THR A 268 7.24 -15.11 -22.72
N THR A 269 6.86 -14.16 -23.56
CA THR A 269 5.59 -14.19 -24.29
C THR A 269 5.58 -15.37 -25.27
N ARG A 270 4.59 -16.24 -25.13
CA ARG A 270 4.33 -17.32 -26.09
C ARG A 270 3.27 -16.86 -27.08
N TRP A 271 3.70 -16.57 -28.31
CA TRP A 271 2.81 -16.20 -29.40
C TRP A 271 2.20 -17.40 -30.13
N GLY A 272 2.82 -18.58 -29.96
CA GLY A 272 2.22 -19.86 -30.35
C GLY A 272 1.45 -20.43 -29.17
N GLY A 273 0.14 -20.65 -29.35
CA GLY A 273 -0.74 -21.27 -28.37
C GLY A 273 -0.26 -22.64 -27.89
#